data_AF-U5IUN7-F1
#
_entry.id   AF-U5IUN7-F1
#
_cell.length_a   1.000
_cell.length_b   1.000
_cell.length_c   1.000
_cell.angle_alpha   90.00
_cell.angle_beta   90.00
_cell.angle_gamma   90.00
#
_symmetry.space_group_name_H-M   'P 1'
#
loop_
_entity.id
_entity.type
_entity.pdbx_description
1 polymer ?
#
loop_
_entity_poly.entity_id
_entity_poly.type
_entity_poly.pdbx_seq_one_letter_code
_entity_poly.pdbx_strand_id
1 'polypeptide(L)' 'GAKNLYVIAVHGIKGHLNRLPAAGVGDMFVATVKKGKPELRKKVMPAVVIRQRKPFRRKDGVFIYFEDNAGVIVNNK' A
#
# COMPACT_ATOMS: atom_id res chain seq x y z
N GLY A 1 -16.78 2.66 -3.85
CA GLY A 1 -15.58 3.37 -3.36
C GLY A 1 -14.48 3.30 -4.40
N ALA A 2 -13.23 3.48 -3.98
CA ALA A 2 -12.07 3.07 -4.78
C ALA A 2 -12.07 1.53 -4.92
N LYS A 3 -11.79 1.00 -6.12
CA LYS A 3 -11.68 -0.46 -6.37
C LYS A 3 -10.23 -0.89 -6.54
N ASN A 4 -9.44 -0.09 -7.26
CA ASN A 4 -8.03 -0.38 -7.51
C ASN A 4 -7.17 0.81 -7.09
N LEU A 5 -6.19 0.54 -6.25
CA LEU A 5 -5.17 1.48 -5.82
C LEU A 5 -3.88 1.23 -6.60
N TYR A 6 -3.22 2.31 -6.99
CA TYR A 6 -1.91 2.29 -7.63
C TYR A 6 -0.92 3.02 -6.73
N VAL A 7 0.14 2.32 -6.29
CA VAL A 7 1.19 2.85 -5.43
C VAL A 7 2.05 3.84 -6.22
N ILE A 8 2.32 5.00 -5.63
CA ILE A 8 3.18 6.04 -6.21
C ILE A 8 4.45 6.20 -5.41
N ALA A 9 4.31 6.29 -4.08
CA ALA A 9 5.42 6.46 -3.15
C ALA A 9 5.09 5.76 -1.84
N VAL A 10 6.11 5.46 -1.05
CA VAL A 10 5.97 4.86 0.27
C VAL A 10 6.50 5.84 1.32
N HIS A 11 5.78 5.98 2.42
CA HIS A 11 6.15 6.90 3.48
C HIS A 11 7.37 6.38 4.26
N GLY A 12 8.26 7.29 4.69
CA GLY A 12 9.41 6.94 5.55
C GLY A 12 10.60 6.25 4.88
N ILE A 13 10.58 6.07 3.54
CA ILE A 13 11.68 5.41 2.82
C ILE A 13 12.72 6.42 2.34
N LYS A 14 13.98 6.22 2.74
CA LYS A 14 15.14 6.86 2.10
C LYS A 14 15.50 6.10 0.84
N GLY A 15 15.48 6.79 -0.31
CA GLY A 15 15.81 6.19 -1.59
C GLY A 15 17.26 5.71 -1.67
N HIS A 16 17.51 4.68 -2.48
CA HIS A 16 18.85 4.22 -2.82
C HIS A 16 18.94 4.08 -4.35
N LEU A 17 20.11 4.33 -4.92
CA LEU A 17 20.34 4.19 -6.36
C LEU A 17 19.87 2.80 -6.84
N ASN A 18 19.09 2.76 -7.92
CA ASN A 18 18.51 1.56 -8.53
C ASN A 18 17.55 0.74 -7.65
N ARG A 19 17.10 1.24 -6.50
CA ARG A 19 16.11 0.57 -5.64
C ARG A 19 14.77 1.27 -5.70
N LEU A 20 13.75 0.55 -6.15
CA LEU A 20 12.37 1.03 -6.07
C LEU A 20 11.89 1.02 -4.60
N PRO A 21 11.16 2.05 -4.14
CA PRO A 21 10.50 2.03 -2.84
C PRO A 21 9.54 0.85 -2.74
N ALA A 22 9.60 0.11 -1.63
CA ALA A 22 8.77 -1.07 -1.38
C ALA A 22 8.02 -0.91 -0.06
N ALA A 23 6.78 -1.40 0.01
CA ALA A 23 5.94 -1.37 1.20
C ALA A 23 5.49 -2.79 1.56
N GLY A 24 5.37 -3.06 2.86
CA GLY A 24 4.76 -4.26 3.42
C GLY A 24 3.48 -3.97 4.19
N VAL A 25 2.88 -5.02 4.76
CA VAL A 25 1.70 -4.90 5.63
C VAL A 25 1.99 -3.96 6.80
N GLY A 26 1.11 -2.97 7.00
CA GLY A 26 1.22 -1.95 8.04
C GLY A 26 1.87 -0.65 7.57
N ASP A 27 2.55 -0.63 6.43
CA ASP A 27 3.21 0.57 5.93
C ASP A 27 2.20 1.54 5.30
N MET A 28 2.46 2.83 5.51
CA MET A 28 1.74 3.91 4.84
C MET A 28 2.35 4.20 3.48
N PHE A 29 1.50 4.33 2.47
CA PHE A 29 1.89 4.64 1.11
C PHE A 29 0.97 5.69 0.50
N VAL A 30 1.45 6.34 -0.54
CA VAL A 30 0.69 7.32 -1.31
C VAL A 30 0.18 6.65 -2.58
N ALA A 31 -1.12 6.75 -2.82
CA ALA A 31 -1.81 6.01 -3.88
C ALA A 31 -2.69 6.91 -4.74
N THR A 32 -2.95 6.46 -5.98
CA THR A 32 -4.05 6.97 -6.82
C THR A 32 -5.08 5.88 -7.09
N VAL A 33 -6.34 6.29 -7.26
CA VAL A 33 -7.41 5.37 -7.67
C VAL A 33 -7.43 5.26 -9.19
N LYS A 34 -7.17 4.05 -9.71
CA LYS A 34 -7.23 3.78 -11.16
C LYS A 34 -8.64 3.40 -11.61
N LYS A 35 -9.32 2.55 -10.82
CA LYS A 35 -10.71 2.13 -11.02
C LYS A 35 -11.52 2.44 -9.77
N GLY A 36 -12.68 3.07 -9.93
CA GLY A 36 -13.54 3.48 -8.83
C GLY A 36 -14.39 4.70 -9.17
N LYS A 37 -14.97 5.33 -8.13
CA LYS A 37 -15.76 6.57 -8.26
C LYS A 37 -14.96 7.66 -9.01
N PRO A 38 -15.54 8.36 -10.01
CA PRO A 38 -14.85 9.41 -10.76
C PRO A 38 -14.23 10.50 -9.89
N GLU A 39 -14.91 10.91 -8.82
CA GLU A 39 -14.45 11.93 -7.86
C GLU A 39 -13.14 11.60 -7.14
N LEU A 40 -12.82 10.31 -7.01
CA LEU A 40 -11.62 9.80 -6.34
C LEU A 40 -10.47 9.52 -7.32
N ARG A 41 -10.75 9.48 -8.64
CA ARG A 41 -9.74 9.24 -9.66
C ARG A 41 -8.85 10.47 -9.81
N LYS A 42 -7.59 10.25 -10.20
CA LYS A 42 -6.56 11.29 -10.38
C LYS A 42 -6.18 12.08 -9.11
N LYS A 43 -6.85 11.86 -7.98
CA LYS A 43 -6.46 12.39 -6.68
C LYS A 43 -5.40 11.49 -6.04
N VAL A 44 -4.41 12.12 -5.43
CA VAL A 44 -3.38 11.48 -4.64
C VAL A 44 -3.86 11.41 -3.20
N MET A 45 -3.89 10.22 -2.61
CA MET A 45 -4.40 9.99 -1.25
C MET A 45 -3.47 9.05 -0.49
N PRO A 46 -3.29 9.26 0.82
CA PRO A 46 -2.57 8.31 1.67
C PRO A 46 -3.40 7.05 1.88
N ALA A 47 -2.73 5.92 1.99
CA ALA A 47 -3.31 4.60 2.21
C ALA A 47 -2.37 3.73 3.05
N VAL A 48 -2.90 2.66 3.66
CA VAL A 48 -2.15 1.68 4.43
C VAL A 48 -2.32 0.29 3.82
N VAL A 49 -1.22 -0.47 3.72
CA VAL A 49 -1.26 -1.85 3.21
C VAL A 49 -1.80 -2.77 4.31
N ILE A 50 -2.86 -3.52 4.00
CA ILE A 50 -3.51 -4.43 4.97
C ILE A 50 -3.24 -5.91 4.69
N ARG A 51 -3.08 -6.29 3.42
CA ARG A 51 -2.83 -7.67 3.00
C ARG A 51 -1.74 -7.68 1.93
N GLN A 52 -0.90 -8.70 1.99
CA GLN A 52 0.15 -8.94 1.00
C GLN A 52 0.26 -10.42 0.65
N ARG A 53 0.48 -10.72 -0.64
CA ARG A 53 0.76 -12.07 -1.13
C ARG A 53 2.15 -12.58 -0.73
N LYS A 54 3.12 -11.68 -0.58
CA LYS A 54 4.48 -12.07 -0.20
C LYS A 54 4.47 -12.56 1.25
N PRO A 55 4.90 -13.79 1.57
CA PRO A 55 4.97 -14.23 2.95
C PRO A 55 5.89 -13.33 3.78
N PHE A 56 5.49 -13.02 5.00
CA PHE A 56 6.31 -12.34 5.99
C PHE A 56 6.31 -13.11 7.30
N ARG A 57 7.38 -12.93 8.07
CA ARG A 57 7.58 -13.57 9.36
C ARG A 57 6.94 -12.73 10.46
N ARG A 58 6.06 -13.33 11.25
CA ARG A 58 5.51 -12.72 12.47
C ARG A 58 6.47 -12.89 13.64
N LYS A 59 6.21 -12.14 14.72
CA LYS A 59 7.06 -12.13 15.94
C LYS A 59 7.15 -13.50 16.62
N ASP A 60 6.10 -14.31 16.50
CA ASP A 60 6.03 -15.69 16.97
C ASP A 60 6.81 -16.69 16.08
N GLY A 61 7.36 -16.24 14.95
CA GLY A 61 8.17 -17.04 14.05
C GLY A 61 7.40 -17.70 12.91
N VAL A 62 6.07 -17.60 12.91
CA VAL A 62 5.22 -18.16 11.85
C VAL A 62 5.28 -17.28 10.60
N PHE A 63 5.31 -17.92 9.42
CA PHE A 63 5.19 -17.23 8.14
C PHE A 63 3.72 -17.17 7.71
N ILE A 64 3.22 -15.98 7.41
CA ILE A 64 1.85 -15.76 6.93
C ILE A 64 1.90 -15.08 5.57
N TYR A 65 1.00 -15.49 4.68
CA TYR A 65 0.72 -14.82 3.40
C TYR A 65 -0.80 -14.70 3.22
N PHE A 66 -1.21 -13.74 2.40
CA PHE A 66 -2.62 -13.54 2.04
C PHE A 66 -2.87 -13.93 0.58
N GLU A 67 -4.14 -14.16 0.26
CA GLU A 67 -4.55 -14.49 -1.11
C GLU A 67 -4.34 -13.33 -2.08
N ASP A 68 -4.40 -12.07 -1.64
CA ASP A 68 -4.33 -10.87 -2.48
C ASP A 68 -3.55 -9.72 -1.81
N ASN A 69 -3.22 -8.71 -2.61
CA ASN A 69 -2.66 -7.44 -2.13
C ASN A 69 -3.80 -6.43 -1.98
N ALA A 70 -3.97 -5.87 -0.79
CA ALA A 70 -5.03 -4.90 -0.51
C ALA A 70 -4.54 -3.74 0.34
N GLY A 71 -5.15 -2.58 0.15
CA GLY A 71 -4.86 -1.36 0.92
C GLY A 71 -6.12 -0.55 1.19
N VAL A 72 -6.09 0.24 2.26
CA VAL A 72 -7.20 1.07 2.72
C VAL A 72 -6.77 2.53 2.68
N ILE A 73 -7.60 3.39 2.07
CA ILE A 73 -7.36 4.85 2.05
C ILE A 73 -7.58 5.40 3.45
N VAL A 74 -6.65 6.23 3.92
CA VAL A 74 -6.71 6.89 5.23
C VAL A 74 -6.82 8.40 5.03
N ASN A 75 -7.22 9.11 6.08
CA ASN A 75 -7.25 10.57 6.08
C ASN A 75 -5.97 11.12 6.72
N ASN A 76 -5.49 12.28 6.26
CA ASN A 76 -4.53 13.07 7.03
C ASN A 76 -5.30 13.74 8.16
N LYS A 77 -5.08 13.30 9.39
CA LYS A 77 -5.40 14.08 10.58
C LYS A 77 -4.16 14.87 10.98
#